data_AF-A0A8X8FRX9-F1
#
_entry.id   AF-A0A8X8FRX9-F1
#
_cell.length_a   1.000
_cell.length_b   1.000
_cell.length_c   1.000
_cell.angle_alpha   90.00
_cell.angle_beta   90.00
_cell.angle_gamma   90.00
#
_symmetry.space_group_name_H-M   'P 1'
#
loop_
_entity.id
_entity.type
_entity.pdbx_description
1 polymer ?
#
loop_
_entity_poly.entity_id
_entity_poly.type
_entity_poly.pdbx_seq_one_letter_code
_entity_poly.pdbx_strand_id
1 'polypeptide(L)'
;MRSATRVLSAQTDDPTQRPLDPADIAAYLDACIVEGGGDPHVFAEALCYLADRHALRSMARACGVPADVLYRQLSGKRPLNFSTVIGAMQALGVELGVSVGEQR
;
A
#
# COMPACT_ATOMS: atom_id res chain seq x y z
N MET A 1 38.25 36.69 5.57
CA MET A 1 36.89 37.17 5.93
C MET A 1 35.96 36.85 4.76
N ARG A 2 35.04 35.87 4.93
CA ARG A 2 33.80 35.55 4.15
C ARG A 2 33.95 35.41 2.61
N SER A 3 33.56 34.32 1.95
CA SER A 3 32.26 33.64 2.05
C SER A 3 32.35 32.22 1.49
N ALA A 4 31.60 31.33 2.14
CA ALA A 4 31.50 29.91 1.87
C ALA A 4 30.84 29.61 0.52
N THR A 5 31.51 28.77 -0.25
CA THR A 5 30.95 28.02 -1.38
C THR A 5 29.73 27.23 -0.90
N ARG A 6 28.58 27.55 -1.49
CA ARG A 6 27.30 26.85 -1.34
C ARG A 6 27.50 25.40 -1.78
N VAL A 7 27.69 24.50 -0.82
CA VAL A 7 27.56 23.06 -1.06
C VAL A 7 26.06 22.83 -1.22
N LEU A 8 25.61 22.82 -2.47
CA LEU A 8 24.29 22.35 -2.85
C LEU A 8 24.29 20.86 -2.48
N SER A 9 23.71 20.52 -1.33
CA SER A 9 23.44 19.15 -0.96
C SER A 9 22.64 18.54 -2.11
N ALA A 10 23.23 17.56 -2.78
CA ALA A 10 22.49 16.69 -3.66
C ALA A 10 21.44 16.01 -2.80
N GLN A 11 20.18 16.43 -2.96
CA GLN A 11 19.05 15.63 -2.53
C GLN A 11 19.15 14.32 -3.32
N THR A 12 19.49 13.23 -2.64
CA THR A 12 19.46 11.88 -3.19
C THR A 12 17.99 11.55 -3.50
N ASP A 13 17.61 11.68 -4.77
CA ASP A 13 16.28 11.34 -5.29
C ASP A 13 16.21 9.80 -5.44
N ASP A 14 16.18 9.09 -4.31
CA ASP A 14 15.90 7.66 -4.29
C ASP A 14 14.39 7.47 -4.48
N PRO A 15 13.92 6.99 -5.65
CA PRO A 15 12.49 6.87 -5.94
C PRO A 15 11.78 5.93 -4.95
N THR A 16 12.51 5.08 -4.22
CA THR A 16 11.93 4.16 -3.23
C THR A 16 11.59 4.81 -1.89
N GLN A 17 12.14 6.01 -1.62
CA GLN A 17 12.01 6.75 -0.35
C GLN A 17 11.00 7.91 -0.40
N ARG A 18 10.42 8.20 -1.57
CA ARG A 18 9.31 9.15 -1.69
C ARG A 18 8.08 8.64 -0.92
N PRO A 19 7.39 9.49 -0.13
CA PRO A 19 6.07 9.16 0.40
C PRO A 19 5.11 8.92 -0.77
N LEU A 20 4.46 7.76 -0.81
CA LEU A 20 3.43 7.51 -1.82
C LEU A 20 2.20 8.36 -1.50
N ASP A 21 1.70 9.10 -2.49
CA ASP A 21 0.40 9.75 -2.35
C ASP A 21 -0.73 8.74 -2.62
N PRO A 22 -2.01 9.06 -2.29
CA PRO A 22 -3.11 8.14 -2.52
C PRO A 22 -3.30 7.71 -3.98
N ALA A 23 -2.90 8.55 -4.95
CA ALA A 23 -2.99 8.20 -6.37
C ALA A 23 -1.92 7.16 -6.75
N ASP A 24 -0.70 7.30 -6.23
CA ASP A 24 0.37 6.31 -6.40
C ASP A 24 -0.04 4.96 -5.80
N ILE A 25 -0.66 4.97 -4.61
CA ILE A 25 -1.17 3.76 -3.95
C ILE A 25 -2.27 3.09 -4.77
N ALA A 26 -3.22 3.88 -5.27
CA ALA A 26 -4.32 3.36 -6.09
C ALA A 26 -3.79 2.71 -7.38
N ALA A 27 -2.87 3.40 -8.09
CA ALA A 27 -2.25 2.87 -9.30
C ALA A 27 -1.46 1.58 -9.03
N TYR A 28 -0.72 1.53 -7.92
CA TYR A 28 0.03 0.34 -7.51
C TYR A 28 -0.90 -0.85 -7.21
N LEU A 29 -1.96 -0.64 -6.43
CA LEU A 29 -2.92 -1.70 -6.09
C LEU A 29 -3.69 -2.20 -7.32
N ASP A 30 -4.06 -1.31 -8.25
CA ASP A 30 -4.72 -1.67 -9.51
C ASP A 30 -3.80 -2.54 -10.38
N ALA A 31 -2.52 -2.16 -10.51
CA ALA A 31 -1.52 -2.98 -11.20
C ALA A 31 -1.37 -4.36 -10.56
N CYS A 32 -1.33 -4.46 -9.22
CA CYS A 32 -1.28 -5.76 -8.53
C CYS A 32 -2.49 -6.65 -8.81
N ILE A 33 -3.70 -6.08 -8.97
CA ILE A 33 -4.90 -6.85 -9.30
C ILE A 33 -4.80 -7.40 -10.73
N VAL A 34 -4.40 -6.55 -11.68
CA VAL A 34 -4.31 -6.89 -13.10
C VAL A 34 -3.18 -7.89 -13.35
N GLU A 35 -1.96 -7.57 -12.94
CA GLU A 35 -0.77 -8.38 -13.16
C GLU A 35 -0.78 -9.68 -12.33
N GLY A 36 -1.35 -9.62 -11.13
CA GLY A 36 -1.53 -10.77 -10.26
C GLY A 36 -2.64 -11.73 -10.70
N GLY A 37 -3.40 -11.40 -11.75
CA GLY A 37 -4.48 -12.27 -12.25
C GLY A 37 -5.56 -12.57 -11.22
N GLY A 38 -5.77 -11.66 -10.25
CA GLY A 38 -6.70 -11.86 -9.15
C GLY A 38 -6.23 -12.81 -8.03
N ASP A 39 -4.94 -13.17 -7.97
CA ASP A 39 -4.40 -13.96 -6.85
C ASP A 39 -4.46 -13.16 -5.53
N PRO A 40 -5.21 -13.63 -4.52
CA PRO A 40 -5.30 -12.96 -3.22
C PRO A 40 -3.96 -12.87 -2.48
N HIS A 41 -2.99 -13.75 -2.77
CA HIS A 41 -1.66 -13.70 -2.16
C HIS A 41 -0.85 -12.49 -2.65
N VAL A 42 -0.88 -12.22 -3.96
CA VAL A 42 -0.22 -11.04 -4.54
C VAL A 42 -0.79 -9.76 -3.93
N PHE A 43 -2.12 -9.69 -3.79
CA PHE A 43 -2.77 -8.53 -3.20
C PHE A 43 -2.48 -8.41 -1.69
N ALA A 44 -2.40 -9.52 -0.95
CA ALA A 44 -2.02 -9.52 0.46
C ALA A 44 -0.60 -8.99 0.68
N GLU A 45 0.36 -9.40 -0.17
CA GLU A 45 1.74 -8.91 -0.12
C GLU A 45 1.83 -7.41 -0.43
N ALA A 46 1.08 -6.94 -1.43
CA ALA A 46 1.01 -5.52 -1.76
C ALA A 46 0.50 -4.68 -0.57
N LEU A 47 -0.57 -5.14 0.09
CA LEU A 47 -1.07 -4.49 1.30
C LEU A 47 -0.07 -4.58 2.46
N CYS A 48 0.66 -5.69 2.61
CA CYS A 48 1.71 -5.83 3.62
C CYS A 48 2.82 -4.80 3.44
N TYR A 49 3.31 -4.64 2.21
CA TYR A 49 4.32 -3.64 1.86
C TYR A 49 3.87 -2.21 2.17
N LEU A 50 2.61 -1.89 1.91
CA LEU A 50 2.04 -0.57 2.22
C LEU A 50 1.79 -0.37 3.72
N ALA A 51 1.44 -1.43 4.46
CA ALA A 51 1.23 -1.39 5.90
C ALA A 51 2.51 -1.04 6.68
N ASP A 52 3.67 -1.50 6.22
CA ASP A 52 4.98 -1.15 6.78
C ASP A 52 5.26 0.36 6.64
N ARG A 53 4.75 0.98 5.56
CA ARG A 53 4.89 2.42 5.31
C ARG A 53 3.86 3.28 6.05
N HIS A 54 2.67 2.74 6.36
CA HIS A 54 1.52 3.45 6.98
C HIS A 54 1.23 3.12 8.46
N ALA A 55 2.09 2.32 9.11
CA ALA A 55 1.93 1.78 10.45
C ALA A 55 0.76 0.79 10.62
N LEU A 56 1.11 -0.51 10.67
CA LEU A 56 0.22 -1.67 10.79
C LEU A 56 -0.92 -1.53 11.82
N ARG A 57 -0.70 -0.86 12.96
CA ARG A 57 -1.72 -0.71 14.02
C ARG A 57 -2.89 0.19 13.60
N SER A 58 -2.60 1.27 12.86
CA SER A 58 -3.63 2.18 12.35
C SER A 58 -4.49 1.47 11.32
N MET A 59 -3.85 0.70 10.42
CA MET A 59 -4.53 -0.13 9.44
C MET A 59 -5.41 -1.20 10.09
N ALA A 60 -4.89 -1.92 11.09
CA ALA A 60 -5.66 -2.94 11.81
C ALA A 60 -6.96 -2.38 12.42
N ARG A 61 -6.90 -1.15 12.95
CA ARG A 61 -8.07 -0.47 13.50
C ARG A 61 -9.13 -0.18 12.42
N ALA A 62 -8.73 0.28 11.24
CA ALA A 62 -9.63 0.48 10.12
C ALA A 62 -10.24 -0.84 9.61
N CYS A 63 -9.45 -1.92 9.63
CA CYS A 63 -9.91 -3.26 9.28
C CYS A 63 -10.83 -3.90 10.33
N GLY A 64 -10.99 -3.29 11.52
CA GLY A 64 -11.81 -3.85 12.61
C GLY A 64 -11.27 -5.16 13.20
N VAL A 65 -9.96 -5.43 13.05
CA VAL A 65 -9.33 -6.67 13.52
C VAL A 65 -8.10 -6.38 14.39
N PRO A 66 -7.71 -7.30 15.28
CA PRO A 66 -6.44 -7.22 15.98
C PRO A 66 -5.23 -7.17 15.02
N ALA A 67 -4.17 -6.44 15.41
CA ALA A 67 -2.98 -6.28 14.56
C ALA A 67 -2.26 -7.60 14.23
N ASP A 68 -2.28 -8.57 15.15
CA ASP A 68 -1.73 -9.91 14.91
C ASP A 68 -2.57 -10.71 13.90
N VAL A 69 -3.89 -10.51 13.90
CA VAL A 69 -4.80 -11.10 12.90
C VAL A 69 -4.52 -10.47 11.54
N LEU A 70 -4.45 -9.14 11.45
CA LEU A 70 -4.12 -8.44 10.21
C LEU A 70 -2.77 -8.94 9.65
N TYR A 71 -1.73 -8.97 10.48
CA TYR A 71 -0.41 -9.44 10.06
C TYR A 71 -0.45 -10.86 9.46
N ARG A 72 -1.17 -11.80 10.09
CA ARG A 72 -1.29 -13.16 9.56
C ARG A 72 -2.04 -13.22 8.24
N GLN A 73 -3.03 -12.36 8.02
CA GLN A 73 -3.73 -12.28 6.73
C GLN A 73 -2.84 -11.69 5.63
N LEU A 74 -2.15 -10.59 5.93
CA LEU A 74 -1.25 -9.93 4.98
C LEU A 74 -0.02 -10.78 4.64
N SER A 75 0.49 -11.58 5.59
CA SER A 75 1.61 -12.50 5.36
C SER A 75 1.22 -13.86 4.79
N GLY A 76 -0.04 -14.05 4.37
CA GLY A 76 -0.53 -15.31 3.79
C GLY A 76 -0.67 -16.49 4.76
N LYS A 77 -0.37 -16.30 6.06
CA LYS A 77 -0.55 -17.33 7.11
C LYS A 77 -2.02 -17.62 7.43
N ARG A 78 -2.92 -16.72 7.02
CA ARG A 78 -4.38 -16.85 7.07
C ARG A 78 -4.98 -16.29 5.78
N PRO A 79 -6.16 -16.75 5.35
CA PRO A 79 -6.84 -16.18 4.20
C PRO A 79 -7.12 -14.69 4.41
N LEU A 80 -6.94 -13.90 3.36
CA LEU A 80 -7.26 -12.48 3.35
C LEU A 80 -8.79 -12.32 3.19
N ASN A 81 -9.42 -11.72 4.20
CA ASN A 81 -10.86 -11.48 4.15
C ASN A 81 -11.17 -10.19 3.38
N PHE A 82 -12.28 -10.17 2.65
CA PHE A 82 -12.69 -8.98 1.90
C PHE A 82 -12.93 -7.75 2.79
N SER A 83 -13.47 -7.93 4.01
CA SER A 83 -13.59 -6.84 4.99
C SER A 83 -12.25 -6.21 5.35
N THR A 84 -11.19 -7.03 5.43
CA THR A 84 -9.83 -6.56 5.68
C THR A 84 -9.29 -5.78 4.51
N VAL A 85 -9.58 -6.21 3.27
CA VAL A 85 -9.23 -5.47 2.05
C VAL A 85 -9.84 -4.07 2.08
N ILE A 86 -11.15 -3.96 2.27
CA ILE A 86 -11.85 -2.67 2.29
C ILE A 86 -11.32 -1.76 3.41
N GLY A 87 -11.15 -2.28 4.63
CA GLY A 87 -10.61 -1.50 5.74
C GLY A 87 -9.16 -1.06 5.54
N ALA A 88 -8.33 -1.90 4.89
CA ALA A 88 -6.95 -1.55 4.58
C ALA A 88 -6.89 -0.44 3.52
N MET A 89 -7.72 -0.52 2.49
CA MET A 89 -7.83 0.52 1.46
C MET A 89 -8.26 1.86 2.07
N GLN A 90 -9.27 1.86 2.95
CA GLN A 90 -9.69 3.06 3.68
C GLN A 90 -8.57 3.64 4.55
N ALA A 91 -7.78 2.81 5.23
CA ALA A 91 -6.63 3.27 6.01
C ALA A 91 -5.53 3.92 5.16
N LEU A 92 -5.42 3.49 3.89
CA LEU A 92 -4.49 4.03 2.91
C LEU A 92 -5.07 5.24 2.16
N GLY A 93 -6.32 5.63 2.42
CA GLY A 93 -6.97 6.77 1.77
C GLY A 93 -7.42 6.48 0.33
N VAL A 94 -7.64 5.21 -0.02
CA VAL A 94 -8.09 4.78 -1.35
C VAL A 94 -9.38 3.96 -1.26
N GLU A 95 -10.08 3.82 -2.37
CA GLU A 95 -11.36 3.12 -2.46
C GLU A 95 -11.33 2.06 -3.58
N LEU A 96 -12.06 0.96 -3.39
CA LEU A 96 -12.22 -0.07 -4.42
C LEU A 96 -13.37 0.31 -5.35
N GLY A 97 -13.05 0.47 -6.64
CA GLY A 97 -14.02 0.76 -7.68
C GLY A 97 -14.41 -0.46 -8.51
N VAL A 98 -15.60 -0.42 -9.12
CA VAL A 98 -16.04 -1.38 -10.14
C VAL A 98 -16.23 -0.60 -11.45
N SER A 99 -15.60 -1.07 -12.52
CA SER A 99 -15.66 -0.46 -13.85
C SER A 99 -16.14 -1.48 -14.89
N VAL A 100 -16.56 -0.99 -16.06
CA VAL A 100 -16.90 -1.86 -17.18
C VAL A 100 -15.61 -2.52 -17.67
N GLY A 101 -15.54 -3.84 -17.63
CA GLY A 101 -14.42 -4.59 -18.21
C GLY A 101 -14.44 -4.49 -19.73
N GLU A 102 -13.31 -4.16 -20.34
CA GLU A 102 -13.16 -4.27 -21.79
C GLU A 102 -13.25 -5.74 -22.18
N GLN A 103 -14.41 -6.15 -22.70
CA GLN A 103 -14.56 -7.46 -23.32
C GLN A 103 -13.75 -7.43 -24.62
N ARG A 104 -12.59 -8.09 -24.64
CA ARG A 104 -11.76 -8.24 -25.84
C ARG A 104 -11.67 -9.69 -26.27
#